data_AF-A0A971U3L7-F1
#
_entry.id   AF-A0A971U3L7-F1
#
_cell.length_a   1.000
_cell.length_b   1.000
_cell.length_c   1.000
_cell.angle_alpha   90.00
_cell.angle_beta   90.00
_cell.angle_gamma   90.00
#
_symmetry.space_group_name_H-M   'P 1'
#
loop_
_entity.id
_entity.type
_entity.pdbx_description
1 polymer ?
#
loop_
_entity_poly.entity_id
_entity_poly.type
_entity_poly.pdbx_seq_one_letter_code
_entity_poly.pdbx_strand_id
1 'polypeptide(L)'
;MEQDLLKLRRWMSHGSARQFYTEIAYKIVDQGYEAEIIGNTVTCYLVKKQGGFLGIGARKVKTPVLVVTQRDHEVDIDARNADPEFVAGLTELLRAH
;
A
#
# COMPACT_ATOMS: atom_id res chain seq x y z
N MET A 1 -6.97 13.01 -3.44
CA MET A 1 -6.18 12.62 -2.25
C MET A 1 -7.03 12.53 -0.99
N GLU A 2 -7.48 13.62 -0.35
CA GLU A 2 -8.24 13.51 0.92
C GLU A 2 -9.52 12.65 0.80
N GLN A 3 -10.28 12.84 -0.28
CA GLN A 3 -11.43 12.01 -0.59
C GLN A 3 -11.08 10.53 -0.78
N ASP A 4 -9.94 10.23 -1.39
CA ASP A 4 -9.50 8.85 -1.66
C ASP A 4 -9.00 8.17 -0.39
N LEU A 5 -8.32 8.92 0.48
CA LEU A 5 -7.99 8.48 1.84
C LEU A 5 -9.25 8.20 2.65
N LEU A 6 -10.29 9.02 2.55
CA LEU A 6 -11.58 8.76 3.20
C LEU A 6 -12.27 7.50 2.67
N LYS A 7 -12.27 7.27 1.35
CA LYS A 7 -12.78 6.03 0.75
C LYS A 7 -12.02 4.82 1.27
N LEU A 8 -10.69 4.91 1.31
CA LEU A 8 -9.82 3.85 1.80
C LEU A 8 -10.07 3.55 3.29
N ARG A 9 -10.19 4.58 4.14
CA ARG A 9 -10.56 4.43 5.56
C ARG A 9 -11.89 3.70 5.71
N ARG A 10 -12.91 4.12 4.93
CA ARG A 10 -14.23 3.46 4.95
C ARG A 10 -14.15 2.03 4.49
N TRP A 11 -13.43 1.72 3.42
CA TRP A 11 -13.28 0.34 2.97
C TRP A 11 -12.65 -0.51 4.08
N MET A 12 -11.54 -0.03 4.65
CA MET A 12 -10.82 -0.72 5.71
C MET A 12 -11.58 -0.82 7.04
N SER A 13 -12.53 0.07 7.34
CA SER A 13 -13.33 -0.04 8.55
C SER A 13 -14.26 -1.26 8.56
N HIS A 14 -14.53 -1.86 7.39
CA HIS A 14 -15.37 -3.06 7.26
C HIS A 14 -14.58 -4.37 7.35
N GLY A 15 -13.24 -4.31 7.40
CA GLY A 15 -12.37 -5.50 7.39
C GLY A 15 -11.19 -5.38 8.34
N SER A 16 -10.37 -6.41 8.39
CA SER A 16 -9.10 -6.41 9.13
C SER A 16 -7.92 -5.97 8.27
N ALA A 17 -6.85 -5.47 8.89
CA ALA A 17 -5.57 -5.17 8.23
C ALA A 17 -5.05 -6.38 7.43
N ARG A 18 -5.29 -7.60 7.92
CA ARG A 18 -4.92 -8.85 7.24
C ARG A 18 -5.76 -9.14 6.00
N GLN A 19 -7.06 -8.85 6.05
CA GLN A 19 -7.92 -8.94 4.86
C GLN A 19 -7.49 -7.90 3.83
N PHE A 20 -7.28 -6.65 4.26
CA PHE A 20 -6.75 -5.60 3.39
C PHE A 20 -5.44 -6.01 2.72
N TYR A 21 -4.47 -6.51 3.48
CA TYR A 21 -3.21 -7.04 2.95
C TYR A 21 -3.45 -8.14 1.91
N THR A 22 -4.26 -9.15 2.25
CA THR A 22 -4.55 -10.29 1.35
C THR A 22 -5.14 -9.82 0.02
N GLU A 23 -6.04 -8.86 0.06
CA GLU A 23 -6.70 -8.31 -1.13
C GLU A 23 -5.72 -7.59 -2.06
N ILE A 24 -4.83 -6.76 -1.50
CA ILE A 24 -4.01 -5.86 -2.31
C ILE A 24 -2.66 -6.48 -2.69
N ALA A 25 -2.12 -7.38 -1.87
CA ALA A 25 -0.72 -7.78 -1.93
C ALA A 25 -0.32 -8.35 -3.29
N TYR A 26 -1.20 -9.12 -3.95
CA TYR A 26 -0.95 -9.66 -5.28
C TYR A 26 -1.35 -8.70 -6.40
N LYS A 27 -2.41 -7.89 -6.20
CA LYS A 27 -2.97 -6.99 -7.22
C LYS A 27 -2.03 -5.82 -7.56
N ILE A 28 -1.14 -5.45 -6.65
CA ILE A 28 -0.21 -4.32 -6.82
C ILE A 28 1.19 -4.73 -7.30
N VAL A 29 1.53 -6.03 -7.32
CA VAL A 29 2.88 -6.53 -7.68
C VAL A 29 3.22 -6.18 -9.12
N ASP A 30 2.31 -6.44 -10.05
CA ASP A 30 2.51 -6.21 -11.48
C ASP A 30 2.64 -4.72 -11.82
N GLN A 31 2.24 -3.84 -10.90
CA GLN A 31 2.36 -2.40 -11.00
C GLN A 31 3.67 -1.86 -10.40
N GLY A 32 4.57 -2.75 -9.94
CA GLY A 32 5.85 -2.39 -9.35
C GLY A 32 5.80 -2.02 -7.87
N TYR A 33 4.70 -2.37 -7.19
CA TYR A 33 4.55 -2.16 -5.75
C TYR A 33 4.65 -3.48 -4.99
N GLU A 34 5.00 -3.42 -3.71
CA GLU A 34 4.95 -4.56 -2.79
C GLU A 34 4.22 -4.12 -1.52
N ALA A 35 3.46 -5.02 -0.88
CA ALA A 35 2.87 -4.79 0.43
C ALA A 35 3.53 -5.68 1.48
N GLU A 36 3.66 -5.17 2.70
CA GLU A 36 4.08 -5.93 3.87
C GLU A 36 3.08 -5.68 5.00
N ILE A 37 2.90 -6.66 5.88
CA ILE A 37 2.08 -6.55 7.08
C ILE A 37 2.90 -6.91 8.32
N ILE A 38 2.84 -6.05 9.33
CA ILE A 38 3.45 -6.26 10.65
C ILE A 38 2.38 -5.95 11.70
N GLY A 39 1.89 -6.98 12.38
CA GLY A 39 0.75 -6.85 13.29
C GLY A 39 -0.49 -6.34 12.56
N ASN A 40 -0.98 -5.16 12.97
CA ASN A 40 -2.13 -4.49 12.36
C ASN A 40 -1.73 -3.34 11.41
N THR A 41 -0.45 -3.24 11.06
CA THR A 41 0.06 -2.22 10.15
C THR A 41 0.38 -2.85 8.79
N VAL A 42 -0.22 -2.30 7.74
CA VAL A 42 0.11 -2.62 6.35
C VAL A 42 0.90 -1.46 5.77
N THR A 43 2.06 -1.77 5.21
CA THR A 43 2.88 -0.81 4.48
C THR A 43 2.99 -1.22 3.02
N CYS A 44 2.59 -0.34 2.12
CA CYS A 44 2.79 -0.48 0.69
C CYS A 44 4.06 0.29 0.27
N TYR A 45 4.84 -0.32 -0.60
CA TYR A 45 6.10 0.22 -1.09
C TYR A 45 6.10 0.28 -2.60
N LEU A 46 6.64 1.35 -3.17
CA LEU A 46 7.12 1.38 -4.54
C LEU A 46 8.48 0.70 -4.59
N VAL A 47 8.63 -0.31 -5.46
CA VAL A 47 9.85 -1.10 -5.57
C VAL A 47 10.61 -0.70 -6.84
N LYS A 48 11.75 -0.05 -6.65
CA LYS A 48 12.66 0.30 -7.75
C LYS A 48 13.91 -0.55 -7.68
N LYS A 49 14.37 -1.03 -8.84
CA LYS A 49 15.73 -1.58 -8.96
C LYS A 49 16.68 -0.40 -9.16
N GLN A 50 17.58 -0.17 -8.20
CA GLN A 50 18.66 0.79 -8.35
C GLN A 50 19.99 0.06 -8.49
N GLY A 51 20.81 0.54 -9.42
CA GLY A 51 22.12 -0.02 -9.71
C GLY A 51 22.07 -1.23 -10.64
N GLY A 52 23.23 -1.55 -11.22
CA GLY A 52 23.44 -2.64 -12.17
C GLY A 52 23.71 -2.15 -13.58
N PHE A 53 24.96 -1.79 -13.86
CA PHE A 53 25.48 -1.87 -15.24
C PHE A 53 25.89 -3.33 -15.43
N LEU A 54 25.33 -4.04 -16.43
CA LEU A 54 25.64 -5.45 -16.74
C LEU A 54 25.37 -6.47 -15.60
N GLY A 55 24.25 -6.34 -14.87
CA GLY A 55 23.72 -7.45 -14.04
C GLY A 55 24.42 -7.73 -12.70
N ILE A 56 25.50 -7.01 -12.35
CA ILE A 56 26.16 -7.13 -11.05
C ILE A 56 25.67 -6.03 -10.11
N GLY A 57 25.11 -6.42 -8.96
CA GLY A 57 24.83 -5.50 -7.85
C GLY A 57 23.49 -4.75 -7.88
N ALA A 58 22.50 -5.20 -8.66
CA ALA A 58 21.17 -4.58 -8.63
C ALA A 58 20.53 -4.72 -7.24
N ARG A 59 20.25 -3.60 -6.58
CA ARG A 59 19.60 -3.55 -5.26
C ARG A 59 18.13 -3.15 -5.43
N LYS A 60 17.23 -3.87 -4.76
CA LYS A 60 15.84 -3.42 -4.59
C LYS A 60 15.81 -2.30 -3.55
N VAL A 61 15.24 -1.16 -3.93
CA VAL A 61 14.94 -0.03 -3.05
C VAL A 61 13.43 0.03 -2.89
N LYS A 62 12.97 -0.03 -1.64
CA LYS A 62 11.56 0.09 -1.28
C LYS A 62 11.32 1.48 -0.71
N THR A 63 10.39 2.22 -1.31
CA THR A 63 9.94 3.53 -0.82
C THR A 63 8.51 3.40 -0.33
N PRO A 64 8.19 3.71 0.93
CA PRO A 64 6.81 3.64 1.41
C PRO A 64 5.93 4.63 0.65
N VAL A 65 4.78 4.15 0.16
CA VAL A 65 3.78 4.93 -0.61
C VAL A 65 2.38 4.87 0.00
N LEU A 66 2.19 4.04 1.02
CA LEU A 66 1.04 4.06 1.90
C LEU A 66 1.40 3.31 3.19
N VAL A 67 1.07 3.87 4.34
CA VAL A 67 1.13 3.16 5.62
C VAL A 67 -0.23 3.27 6.27
N VAL A 68 -0.85 2.13 6.56
CA VAL A 68 -2.13 2.08 7.26
C VAL A 68 -2.03 1.21 8.49
N THR A 69 -2.50 1.70 9.62
CA THR A 69 -2.57 0.95 10.88
C THR A 69 -4.01 0.86 11.33
N GLN A 70 -4.46 -0.35 11.61
CA GLN A 70 -5.75 -0.57 12.25
C GLN A 70 -5.58 -0.67 13.76
N ARG A 71 -6.30 0.17 14.50
CA ARG A 71 -6.33 0.17 15.96
C ARG A 71 -7.78 0.08 16.41
N ASP A 72 -8.14 -1.03 17.04
CA ASP A 72 -9.50 -1.31 17.49
C ASP A 72 -10.53 -1.15 16.37
N HIS A 73 -11.27 -0.02 16.36
CA HIS A 73 -12.29 0.33 15.37
C HIS A 73 -11.90 1.51 14.47
N GLU A 74 -10.66 2.00 14.59
CA GLU A 74 -10.14 3.11 13.81
C GLU A 74 -9.09 2.66 12.80
N VAL A 75 -9.10 3.34 11.66
CA VAL A 75 -8.10 3.21 10.61
C VAL A 75 -7.29 4.48 10.59
N ASP A 76 -6.01 4.38 10.94
CA ASP A 76 -5.05 5.47 10.87
C ASP A 76 -4.19 5.33 9.60
N ILE A 77 -4.17 6.37 8.77
CA ILE A 77 -3.37 6.42 7.54
C ILE A 77 -2.31 7.50 7.72
N ASP A 78 -1.03 7.12 7.58
CA ASP A 78 0.08 8.08 7.61
C ASP A 78 0.11 8.89 6.31
N ALA A 79 -0.50 10.08 6.36
CA ALA A 79 -0.58 10.98 5.22
C ALA A 79 0.80 11.41 4.69
N ARG A 80 1.88 11.34 5.49
CA ARG A 80 3.23 11.72 5.05
C ARG A 80 3.83 10.71 4.08
N ASN A 81 3.40 9.46 4.18
CA ASN A 81 3.82 8.37 3.29
C ASN A 81 2.78 8.07 2.23
N ALA A 82 1.64 8.78 2.20
CA ALA A 82 0.56 8.52 1.26
C ALA A 82 0.82 9.19 -0.09
N ASP A 83 1.27 8.40 -1.07
CA ASP A 83 1.45 8.87 -2.43
C ASP A 83 0.09 9.03 -3.14
N PRO A 84 -0.23 10.21 -3.71
CA PRO A 84 -1.55 10.46 -4.30
C PRO A 84 -1.90 9.55 -5.48
N GLU A 85 -0.92 9.20 -6.32
CA GLU A 85 -1.12 8.37 -7.52
C GLU A 85 -1.42 6.93 -7.11
N PHE A 86 -0.60 6.39 -6.20
CA PHE A 86 -0.81 5.06 -5.64
C PHE A 86 -2.17 4.95 -4.93
N VAL A 87 -2.52 5.93 -4.08
CA VAL A 87 -3.81 5.91 -3.35
C VAL A 87 -4.99 5.94 -4.31
N ALA A 88 -4.95 6.77 -5.35
CA ALA A 88 -6.02 6.83 -6.35
C ALA A 88 -6.17 5.49 -7.08
N GLY A 89 -5.07 4.92 -7.58
CA GLY A 89 -5.08 3.60 -8.23
C GLY A 89 -5.59 2.49 -7.32
N LEU A 90 -5.16 2.49 -6.05
CA LEU A 90 -5.61 1.52 -5.07
C LEU A 90 -7.11 1.62 -4.78
N THR A 91 -7.66 2.83 -4.68
CA THR A 91 -9.10 3.00 -4.44
C THR A 91 -9.97 2.48 -5.59
N GLU A 92 -9.53 2.64 -6.85
CA GLU A 92 -10.26 2.06 -7.98
C GLU A 92 -10.16 0.53 -8.00
N LEU A 93 -9.00 -0.02 -7.62
CA LEU A 93 -8.76 -1.45 -7.53
C LEU A 93 -9.63 -2.13 -6.45
N LEU A 94 -9.86 -1.43 -5.32
CA LEU A 94 -10.73 -1.92 -4.24
C LEU A 94 -12.22 -1.73 -4.52
N ARG A 95 -12.60 -0.84 -5.45
CA ARG A 95 -13.99 -0.62 -5.85
C ARG A 95 -14.55 -1.75 -6.73
N ALA A 96 -13.68 -2.50 -7.39
CA ALA A 96 -14.04 -3.65 -8.21
C ALA A 96 -14.31 -4.94 -7.40
N HIS A 97 -14.38 -4.85 -6.07
CA HIS A 97 -14.77 -5.90 -5.12
C HIS A 97 -15.89 -5.38 -4.23
#